data_AF-A0A845ZGB3-F1
#
_entry.id   AF-A0A845ZGB3-F1
#
_cell.length_a   1.000
_cell.length_b   1.000
_cell.length_c   1.000
_cell.angle_alpha   90.00
_cell.angle_beta   90.00
_cell.angle_gamma   90.00
#
_symmetry.space_group_name_H-M   'P 1'
#
loop_
_entity.id
_entity.type
_entity.pdbx_description
1 polymer ?
#
loop_
_entity_poly.entity_id
_entity_poly.type
_entity_poly.pdbx_seq_one_letter_code
_entity_poly.pdbx_strand_id
1 'polypeptide(L)'
;MIVVDRHIIRRTHQYWQVCDELAFKSKNLYNLANYHCRQHFFTTGKSLSLTKLYHATKDSDAYRALPTKVSKQIIKCLVATWRGYFQAIKEWSKYPQKFLGKPKIPKYKDKTKGRNVVIYSKESVYKAPLKDGICHLSMSQIKIPVVVESVVEVRIVPATGCYVIEVVYEKTEQQRIESTYVAGIDLG
;
A
#
# COMPACT_ATOMS: atom_id res chain seq x y z
N MET A 1 -0.33 -12.49 -16.08
CA MET A 1 -1.10 -11.33 -15.58
C MET A 1 -1.01 -11.17 -14.06
N ILE A 2 -1.17 -9.96 -13.52
CA ILE A 2 -1.33 -9.72 -12.07
C ILE A 2 -2.81 -9.81 -11.71
N VAL A 3 -3.13 -10.60 -10.69
CA VAL A 3 -4.50 -10.78 -10.17
C VAL A 3 -4.56 -10.29 -8.72
N VAL A 4 -5.72 -9.78 -8.33
CA VAL A 4 -6.00 -9.33 -6.96
C VAL A 4 -7.21 -10.08 -6.42
N ASP A 5 -7.00 -10.90 -5.41
CA ASP A 5 -8.06 -11.51 -4.62
C ASP A 5 -8.41 -10.60 -3.42
N ARG A 6 -9.70 -10.37 -3.18
CA ARG A 6 -10.19 -9.33 -2.25
C ARG A 6 -11.05 -9.93 -1.15
N HIS A 7 -10.61 -9.75 0.09
CA HIS A 7 -11.30 -10.21 1.29
C HIS A 7 -11.83 -9.02 2.08
N ILE A 8 -13.16 -8.90 2.20
CA ILE A 8 -13.81 -7.77 2.88
C ILE A 8 -13.92 -8.05 4.38
N ILE A 9 -13.26 -7.21 5.18
CA ILE A 9 -13.25 -7.26 6.63
C ILE A 9 -14.19 -6.17 7.18
N ARG A 10 -15.43 -6.55 7.43
CA ARG A 10 -16.47 -5.67 8.03
C ARG A 10 -16.19 -5.44 9.52
N ARG A 11 -16.83 -4.44 10.14
CA ARG A 11 -16.69 -4.11 11.58
C ARG A 11 -16.94 -5.28 12.53
N THR A 12 -17.81 -6.21 12.15
CA THR A 12 -18.16 -7.40 12.92
C THR A 12 -17.16 -8.55 12.75
N HIS A 13 -16.22 -8.42 11.80
CA HIS A 13 -15.24 -9.46 11.51
C HIS A 13 -14.15 -9.49 12.60
N GLN A 14 -13.72 -10.68 13.01
CA GLN A 14 -12.70 -10.88 14.04
C GLN A 14 -11.39 -10.10 13.77
N TYR A 15 -10.98 -10.01 12.51
CA TYR A 15 -9.77 -9.27 12.10
C TYR A 15 -9.94 -7.75 11.99
N TRP A 16 -11.13 -7.20 12.21
CA TRP A 16 -11.35 -5.76 11.99
C TRP A 16 -10.47 -4.90 12.91
N GLN A 17 -10.39 -5.24 14.20
CA GLN A 17 -9.61 -4.48 15.17
C GLN A 17 -8.11 -4.48 14.84
N VAL A 18 -7.56 -5.64 14.49
CA VAL A 18 -6.14 -5.75 14.10
C VAL A 18 -5.84 -5.01 12.78
N CYS A 19 -6.77 -5.04 11.81
CA CYS A 19 -6.64 -4.23 10.60
C CYS A 19 -6.62 -2.72 10.91
N ASP A 20 -7.50 -2.26 11.81
CA ASP A 20 -7.56 -0.86 12.22
C ASP A 20 -6.27 -0.41 12.91
N GLU A 21 -5.78 -1.23 13.84
CA GLU A 21 -4.56 -0.97 14.59
C GLU A 21 -3.32 -0.87 13.66
N LEU A 22 -3.16 -1.84 12.76
CA LEU A 22 -2.06 -1.85 11.79
C LEU A 22 -2.13 -0.63 10.84
N ALA A 23 -3.33 -0.28 10.38
CA ALA A 23 -3.54 0.88 9.52
C ALA A 23 -3.29 2.21 10.25
N PHE A 24 -3.56 2.28 11.55
CA PHE A 24 -3.23 3.43 12.40
C PHE A 24 -1.72 3.55 12.62
N LYS A 25 -1.03 2.44 12.94
CA LYS A 25 0.43 2.38 13.05
C LYS A 25 1.12 2.78 11.75
N SER A 26 0.63 2.27 10.61
CA SER A 26 1.11 2.64 9.28
C SER A 26 0.94 4.14 9.02
N LYS A 27 -0.19 4.73 9.44
CA LYS A 27 -0.42 6.18 9.35
C LYS A 27 0.60 6.97 10.18
N ASN A 28 0.92 6.52 11.40
CA ASN A 28 1.89 7.20 12.25
C ASN A 28 3.28 7.24 11.59
N LEU A 29 3.75 6.09 11.06
CA LEU A 29 5.01 6.03 10.34
C LEU A 29 4.99 6.90 9.07
N TYR A 30 3.90 6.86 8.29
CA TYR A 30 3.74 7.72 7.12
C TYR A 30 3.87 9.20 7.47
N ASN A 31 3.16 9.67 8.51
CA ASN A 31 3.21 11.07 8.93
C ASN A 31 4.60 11.48 9.43
N LEU A 32 5.27 10.63 10.22
CA LEU A 32 6.63 10.88 10.69
C LEU A 32 7.62 10.99 9.52
N ALA A 33 7.61 10.01 8.61
CA ALA A 33 8.48 10.05 7.43
C ALA A 33 8.16 11.27 6.54
N ASN A 34 6.87 11.62 6.37
CA ASN A 34 6.47 12.78 5.60
C ASN A 34 6.87 14.10 6.27
N TYR A 35 6.93 14.14 7.60
CA TYR A 35 7.44 15.31 8.32
C TYR A 35 8.88 15.60 7.90
N HIS A 36 9.77 14.60 7.93
CA HIS A 36 11.15 14.78 7.48
C HIS A 36 11.25 15.23 6.02
N CYS A 37 10.45 14.65 5.11
CA CYS A 37 10.39 15.11 3.72
C CYS A 37 9.96 16.57 3.60
N ARG A 38 8.91 16.98 4.33
CA ARG A 38 8.38 18.35 4.25
C ARG A 38 9.36 19.37 4.81
N GLN A 39 10.00 19.09 5.95
CA GLN A 39 11.03 19.96 6.50
C GLN A 39 12.17 20.16 5.50
N HIS A 40 12.68 19.08 4.92
CA HIS A 40 13.73 19.16 3.91
C HIS A 40 13.27 19.91 2.63
N PHE A 41 12.02 19.68 2.21
CA PHE A 41 11.43 20.34 1.05
C PHE A 41 11.29 21.85 1.24
N PHE A 42 10.87 22.31 2.42
CA PHE A 42 10.74 23.75 2.69
C PHE A 42 12.08 24.47 2.71
N THR A 43 13.17 23.79 3.08
CA THR A 43 14.51 24.38 3.07
C THR A 43 15.19 24.29 1.69
N THR A 44 14.97 23.21 0.94
CA THR A 44 15.79 22.90 -0.26
C THR A 44 15.03 22.77 -1.56
N GLY A 45 13.69 22.73 -1.52
CA GLY A 45 12.84 22.41 -2.66
C GLY A 45 12.87 20.94 -3.10
N LYS A 46 13.58 20.04 -2.38
CA LYS A 46 13.74 18.62 -2.74
C LYS A 46 13.16 17.71 -1.65
N SER A 47 12.73 16.48 -2.01
CA SER A 47 12.37 15.46 -1.02
C SER A 47 13.59 14.63 -0.60
N LEU A 48 13.50 13.98 0.56
CA LEU A 48 14.51 13.03 1.01
C LEU A 48 14.49 11.73 0.18
N SER A 49 15.66 11.12 0.04
CA SER A 49 15.79 9.78 -0.54
C SER A 49 15.34 8.69 0.44
N LEU A 50 15.06 7.50 -0.09
CA LEU A 50 14.66 6.33 0.71
C LEU A 50 15.66 6.03 1.84
N THR A 51 16.96 6.04 1.55
CA THR A 51 18.02 5.78 2.53
C THR A 51 18.00 6.80 3.65
N LYS A 52 17.91 8.11 3.32
CA LYS A 52 17.86 9.18 4.32
C LYS A 52 16.62 9.07 5.21
N LEU A 53 15.45 8.78 4.63
CA LEU A 53 14.22 8.56 5.40
C LEU A 53 14.30 7.34 6.30
N TYR A 54 14.89 6.24 5.81
CA TYR A 54 15.10 5.06 6.64
C TYR A 54 15.94 5.39 7.87
N HIS A 55 17.10 6.05 7.71
CA HIS A 55 17.94 6.43 8.85
C HIS A 55 17.25 7.42 9.79
N ALA A 56 16.42 8.33 9.28
CA ALA A 56 15.67 9.26 10.11
C ALA A 56 14.55 8.60 10.93
N THR A 57 14.05 7.42 10.52
CA THR A 57 12.86 6.80 11.10
C THR A 57 13.13 5.46 11.80
N LYS A 58 14.21 4.75 11.49
CA LYS A 58 14.49 3.37 11.97
C LYS A 58 14.46 3.20 13.49
N ASP A 59 14.82 4.23 14.24
CA ASP A 59 14.91 4.19 15.70
C ASP A 59 13.65 4.73 16.40
N SER A 60 12.65 5.16 15.63
CA SER A 60 11.36 5.61 16.16
C SER A 60 10.43 4.46 16.54
N ASP A 61 9.59 4.70 17.53
CA ASP A 61 8.52 3.77 17.92
C ASP A 61 7.57 3.47 16.75
N ALA A 62 7.28 4.48 15.93
CA ALA A 62 6.40 4.33 14.76
C ALA A 62 6.97 3.33 13.74
N TYR A 63 8.29 3.28 13.55
CA TYR A 63 8.93 2.32 12.66
C TYR A 63 8.96 0.92 13.25
N ARG A 64 9.23 0.80 14.55
CA ARG A 64 9.36 -0.47 15.27
C ARG A 64 8.00 -1.12 15.61
N ALA A 65 6.91 -0.35 15.55
CA ALA A 65 5.55 -0.83 15.78
C ALA A 65 5.00 -1.76 14.68
N LEU A 66 5.70 -1.91 13.56
CA LEU A 66 5.35 -2.76 12.41
C LEU A 66 6.54 -3.65 12.03
N PRO A 67 6.31 -4.77 11.31
CA PRO A 67 7.41 -5.55 10.77
C PRO A 67 8.35 -4.68 9.93
N THR A 68 9.67 -4.83 10.11
CA THR A 68 10.71 -4.03 9.43
C THR A 68 10.48 -3.89 7.93
N LYS A 69 10.07 -4.97 7.26
CA LYS A 69 9.81 -4.99 5.82
C LYS A 69 8.56 -4.17 5.45
N VAL A 70 7.50 -4.27 6.25
CA VAL A 70 6.27 -3.47 6.11
C VAL A 70 6.59 -1.98 6.31
N SER A 71 7.36 -1.63 7.35
CA SER A 71 7.80 -0.25 7.60
C SER A 71 8.58 0.32 6.41
N LYS A 72 9.51 -0.45 5.84
CA LYS A 72 10.24 -0.06 4.62
C LYS A 72 9.30 0.16 3.42
N GLN A 73 8.27 -0.66 3.24
CA GLN A 73 7.31 -0.47 2.15
C GLN A 73 6.52 0.84 2.30
N ILE A 74 6.10 1.19 3.52
CA ILE A 74 5.41 2.45 3.78
C ILE A 74 6.29 3.66 3.39
N ILE A 75 7.57 3.63 3.75
CA ILE A 75 8.53 4.69 3.37
C ILE A 75 8.73 4.72 1.85
N LYS A 76 8.86 3.56 1.20
CA LYS A 76 8.95 3.48 -0.28
C LYS A 76 7.73 4.10 -0.97
N CYS A 77 6.52 3.82 -0.50
CA CYS A 77 5.29 4.43 -1.04
C CYS A 77 5.28 5.95 -0.87
N LEU A 78 5.75 6.46 0.27
CA LEU A 78 5.88 7.91 0.48
C LEU A 78 6.89 8.52 -0.52
N VAL A 79 8.06 7.91 -0.71
CA VAL A 79 9.06 8.36 -1.70
C VAL A 79 8.45 8.40 -3.10
N ALA A 80 7.69 7.36 -3.48
CA ALA A 80 6.98 7.33 -4.75
C ALA A 80 5.93 8.45 -4.86
N THR A 81 5.24 8.77 -3.78
CA THR A 81 4.26 9.87 -3.72
C THR A 81 4.94 11.22 -3.96
N TRP A 82 6.08 11.47 -3.32
CA TRP A 82 6.87 12.70 -3.53
C TRP A 82 7.41 12.80 -4.96
N ARG A 83 7.92 11.69 -5.51
CA ARG A 83 8.32 11.63 -6.93
C ARG A 83 7.16 11.99 -7.87
N GLY A 84 5.97 11.45 -7.60
CA GLY A 84 4.76 11.78 -8.36
C GLY A 84 4.40 13.27 -8.28
N TYR A 85 4.52 13.89 -7.10
CA TYR A 85 4.35 15.34 -6.95
C TYR A 85 5.34 16.13 -7.83
N PHE A 86 6.63 15.79 -7.82
CA PHE A 86 7.63 16.49 -8.63
C PHE A 86 7.40 16.33 -10.14
N GLN A 87 6.96 15.15 -10.57
CA GLN A 87 6.58 14.92 -11.97
C GLN A 87 5.35 15.77 -12.33
N ALA A 88 4.33 15.78 -11.47
CA ALA A 88 3.11 16.55 -11.70
C ALA A 88 3.38 18.05 -11.75
N ILE A 89 4.17 18.63 -10.83
CA ILE A 89 4.45 20.07 -10.82
C ILE A 89 5.30 20.50 -12.02
N LYS A 90 6.22 19.63 -12.49
CA LYS A 90 7.01 19.86 -13.70
C LYS A 90 6.13 19.88 -14.96
N GLU A 91 5.22 18.92 -15.09
CA GLU A 91 4.27 18.85 -16.21
C GLU A 91 3.28 20.01 -16.16
N TRP A 92 2.74 20.33 -14.98
CA TRP A 92 1.85 21.48 -14.77
C TRP A 92 2.51 22.80 -15.16
N SER A 93 3.80 22.99 -14.85
CA SER A 93 4.53 24.21 -15.24
C SER A 93 4.65 24.39 -16.76
N LYS A 94 4.53 23.32 -17.55
CA LYS A 94 4.57 23.35 -19.02
C LYS A 94 3.17 23.40 -19.64
N TYR A 95 2.23 22.66 -19.04
CA TYR A 95 0.87 22.50 -19.56
C TYR A 95 -0.17 22.67 -18.45
N PRO A 96 -0.38 23.87 -17.89
CA PRO A 96 -1.31 24.11 -16.79
C PRO A 96 -2.75 23.63 -17.11
N GLN A 97 -3.17 23.74 -18.36
CA GLN A 97 -4.50 23.37 -18.86
C GLN A 97 -4.83 21.88 -18.79
N LYS A 98 -3.81 20.99 -18.67
CA LYS A 98 -4.04 19.54 -18.48
C LYS A 98 -4.49 19.20 -17.05
N PHE A 99 -4.51 20.18 -16.15
CA PHE A 99 -4.79 19.97 -14.74
C PHE A 99 -5.94 20.88 -14.30
N LEU A 100 -6.78 20.35 -13.40
CA LEU A 100 -7.83 21.13 -12.74
C LEU A 100 -7.29 22.17 -11.74
N GLY A 101 -5.97 22.18 -11.50
CA GLY A 101 -5.31 23.12 -10.62
C GLY A 101 -3.86 22.76 -10.34
N LYS A 102 -3.15 23.63 -9.63
CA LYS A 102 -1.73 23.43 -9.30
C LYS A 102 -1.55 22.20 -8.39
N PRO A 103 -0.66 21.24 -8.74
CA PRO A 103 -0.32 20.10 -7.90
C PRO A 103 0.13 20.54 -6.51
N LYS A 104 -0.29 19.80 -5.48
CA LYS A 104 0.01 20.09 -4.07
C LYS A 104 0.91 19.02 -3.48
N ILE A 105 1.79 19.43 -2.56
CA ILE A 105 2.66 18.51 -1.84
C ILE A 105 1.84 17.50 -1.01
N PRO A 106 2.40 16.30 -0.73
CA PRO A 106 1.76 15.30 0.11
C PRO A 106 1.37 15.85 1.49
N LYS A 107 0.09 15.69 1.86
CA LYS A 107 -0.44 16.11 3.15
C LYS A 107 -0.17 15.08 4.23
N TYR A 108 -0.22 15.52 5.49
CA TYR A 108 -0.36 14.59 6.60
C TYR A 108 -1.75 13.97 6.59
N LYS A 109 -1.84 12.72 7.03
CA LYS A 109 -3.10 12.06 7.35
C LYS A 109 -3.58 12.54 8.71
N ASP A 110 -4.90 12.49 8.92
CA ASP A 110 -5.51 12.92 10.18
C ASP A 110 -4.89 12.22 11.40
N LYS A 111 -4.70 12.97 12.49
CA LYS A 111 -4.00 12.48 13.69
C LYS A 111 -4.76 11.35 14.38
N THR A 112 -6.09 11.40 14.43
CA THR A 112 -6.92 10.47 15.21
C THR A 112 -7.67 9.47 14.31
N LYS A 113 -8.37 9.99 13.30
CA LYS A 113 -9.21 9.24 12.36
C LYS A 113 -8.42 8.74 11.15
N GLY A 114 -7.21 9.25 10.92
CA GLY A 114 -6.41 8.89 9.75
C GLY A 114 -5.97 7.42 9.78
N ARG A 115 -6.02 6.78 8.61
CA ARG A 115 -5.52 5.43 8.37
C ARG A 115 -4.65 5.40 7.10
N ASN A 116 -3.71 4.48 7.05
CA ASN A 116 -2.87 4.28 5.88
C ASN A 116 -2.92 2.82 5.44
N VAL A 117 -2.67 2.60 4.15
CA VAL A 117 -2.49 1.24 3.61
C VAL A 117 -1.33 0.56 4.33
N VAL A 118 -1.49 -0.73 4.60
CA VAL A 118 -0.42 -1.59 5.16
C VAL A 118 -0.03 -2.57 4.08
N ILE A 119 1.26 -2.64 3.75
CA ILE A 119 1.74 -3.43 2.61
C ILE A 119 2.73 -4.46 3.13
N TYR A 120 2.35 -5.73 3.00
CA TYR A 120 3.17 -6.89 3.27
C TYR A 120 3.76 -7.39 1.96
N SER A 121 5.07 -7.21 1.77
CA SER A 121 5.76 -7.86 0.65
C SER A 121 5.74 -9.38 0.82
N LYS A 122 6.04 -10.14 -0.24
CA LYS A 122 6.16 -11.60 -0.19
C LYS A 122 6.98 -12.13 0.98
N GLU A 123 8.05 -11.42 1.38
CA GLU A 123 8.91 -11.86 2.48
C GLU A 123 8.37 -11.50 3.88
N SER A 124 7.21 -10.87 3.95
CA SER A 124 6.47 -10.52 5.17
C SER A 124 5.23 -11.40 5.36
N VAL A 125 5.03 -12.39 4.47
CA VAL A 125 4.02 -13.44 4.55
C VAL A 125 4.71 -14.76 4.89
N TYR A 126 4.15 -15.56 5.80
CA TYR A 126 4.74 -16.84 6.18
C TYR A 126 4.60 -17.86 5.05
N LYS A 127 5.72 -18.46 4.63
CA LYS A 127 5.77 -19.39 3.49
C LYS A 127 5.11 -20.74 3.77
N ALA A 128 5.29 -21.30 4.97
CA ALA A 128 4.74 -22.61 5.29
C ALA A 128 3.20 -22.61 5.28
N PRO A 129 2.51 -21.71 6.01
CA PRO A 129 1.05 -21.59 5.91
C PRO A 129 0.54 -21.30 4.49
N LEU A 130 1.30 -20.55 3.69
CA LEU A 130 0.88 -20.22 2.32
C LEU A 130 0.80 -21.47 1.45
N LYS A 131 1.71 -22.44 1.62
CA LYS A 131 1.66 -23.73 0.93
C LYS A 131 0.43 -24.56 1.32
N ASP A 132 -0.06 -24.37 2.55
CA ASP A 132 -1.26 -25.01 3.07
C ASP A 132 -2.55 -24.21 2.74
N GLY A 133 -2.46 -23.23 1.82
CA GLY A 133 -3.60 -22.40 1.41
C GLY A 133 -3.98 -21.32 2.41
N ILE A 134 -3.07 -20.91 3.31
CA ILE A 134 -3.33 -19.88 4.32
C ILE A 134 -2.33 -18.73 4.19
N CYS A 135 -2.82 -17.56 3.78
CA CYS A 135 -2.06 -16.33 3.84
C CYS A 135 -1.98 -15.81 5.28
N HIS A 136 -0.85 -16.05 5.96
CA HIS A 136 -0.59 -15.56 7.32
C HIS A 136 0.38 -14.37 7.29
N LEU A 137 -0.09 -13.21 7.75
CA LEU A 137 0.69 -11.97 7.78
C LEU A 137 1.58 -11.86 9.04
N SER A 138 2.86 -11.53 8.84
CA SER A 138 3.84 -11.40 9.93
C SER A 138 3.46 -10.38 11.01
N MET A 139 3.82 -10.71 12.27
CA MET A 139 3.46 -9.95 13.48
C MET A 139 1.97 -9.58 13.56
N SER A 140 1.10 -10.45 13.07
CA SER A 140 -0.35 -10.28 13.17
C SER A 140 -1.05 -11.63 13.34
N GLN A 141 -2.30 -11.56 13.77
CA GLN A 141 -3.19 -12.72 13.89
C GLN A 141 -3.97 -13.01 12.58
N ILE A 142 -3.76 -12.20 11.54
CA ILE A 142 -4.52 -12.28 10.29
C ILE A 142 -4.09 -13.51 9.51
N LYS A 143 -5.03 -14.45 9.33
CA LYS A 143 -4.91 -15.65 8.50
C LYS A 143 -6.08 -15.71 7.54
N ILE A 144 -5.81 -15.67 6.24
CA ILE A 144 -6.82 -15.65 5.18
C ILE A 144 -6.67 -16.89 4.29
N PRO A 145 -7.74 -17.66 4.04
CA PRO A 145 -7.67 -18.77 3.10
C PRO A 145 -7.46 -18.25 1.69
N VAL A 146 -6.50 -18.84 0.96
CA VAL A 146 -6.13 -18.46 -0.41
C VAL A 146 -5.78 -19.70 -1.22
N VAL A 147 -6.01 -19.64 -2.54
CA VAL A 147 -5.64 -20.70 -3.48
C VAL A 147 -4.52 -20.19 -4.40
N VAL A 148 -3.36 -19.90 -3.81
CA VAL A 148 -2.18 -19.37 -4.52
C VAL A 148 -0.89 -19.93 -3.92
N GLU A 149 0.07 -20.29 -4.78
CA GLU A 149 1.38 -20.81 -4.35
C GLU A 149 2.33 -19.70 -3.87
N SER A 150 2.17 -18.50 -4.44
CA SER A 150 3.00 -17.35 -4.12
C SER A 150 2.20 -16.05 -4.21
N VAL A 151 2.69 -15.03 -3.52
CA VAL A 151 2.12 -13.69 -3.54
C VAL A 151 3.21 -12.69 -3.93
N VAL A 152 2.83 -11.65 -4.64
CA VAL A 152 3.67 -10.46 -4.88
C VAL A 152 3.66 -9.60 -3.61
N GLU A 153 2.46 -9.26 -3.15
CA GLU A 153 2.22 -8.52 -1.92
C GLU A 153 0.81 -8.75 -1.40
N VAL A 154 0.61 -8.43 -0.11
CA VAL A 154 -0.71 -8.41 0.52
C VAL A 154 -0.94 -7.03 1.11
N ARG A 155 -2.06 -6.41 0.79
CA ARG A 155 -2.39 -5.05 1.24
C ARG A 155 -3.59 -5.04 2.16
N ILE A 156 -3.49 -4.36 3.29
CA ILE A 156 -4.65 -4.00 4.11
C ILE A 156 -5.04 -2.57 3.70
N VAL A 157 -6.14 -2.44 2.98
CA VAL A 157 -6.64 -1.18 2.43
C VAL A 157 -7.82 -0.68 3.28
N PRO A 158 -7.68 0.47 3.96
CA PRO A 158 -8.81 1.12 4.62
C PRO A 158 -9.85 1.55 3.58
N ALA A 159 -11.11 1.17 3.79
CA ALA A 159 -12.24 1.55 2.95
C ALA A 159 -13.39 2.10 3.81
N THR A 160 -14.44 2.63 3.18
CA THR A 160 -15.59 3.17 3.90
C THR A 160 -16.30 2.06 4.68
N GLY A 161 -16.19 2.10 6.01
CA GLY A 161 -16.88 1.16 6.91
C GLY A 161 -16.26 -0.24 7.01
N CYS A 162 -15.17 -0.53 6.29
CA CYS A 162 -14.51 -1.83 6.29
C CYS A 162 -13.02 -1.72 5.96
N TYR A 163 -12.32 -2.84 6.03
CA TYR A 163 -11.02 -3.03 5.42
C TYR A 163 -11.12 -4.02 4.28
N VAL A 164 -10.29 -3.86 3.26
CA VAL A 164 -10.12 -4.86 2.20
C VAL A 164 -8.72 -5.41 2.31
N ILE A 165 -8.59 -6.72 2.51
CA ILE A 165 -7.33 -7.42 2.39
C ILE A 165 -7.21 -7.85 0.93
N GLU A 166 -6.23 -7.29 0.23
CA GLU A 166 -5.94 -7.57 -1.17
C GLU A 166 -4.73 -8.49 -1.26
N VAL A 167 -4.92 -9.72 -1.73
CA VAL A 167 -3.85 -10.67 -1.99
C VAL A 167 -3.48 -10.56 -3.47
N VAL A 168 -2.29 -10.04 -3.75
CA VAL A 168 -1.80 -9.78 -5.10
C VAL A 168 -0.85 -10.89 -5.50
N TYR A 169 -1.10 -11.53 -6.64
CA TYR A 169 -0.29 -12.64 -7.13
C TYR A 169 -0.22 -12.67 -8.66
N GLU A 170 0.79 -13.37 -9.17
CA GLU A 170 0.95 -13.60 -10.60
C GLU A 170 0.18 -14.85 -11.00
N LYS A 171 -0.61 -14.76 -12.07
CA LYS A 171 -1.28 -15.90 -12.71
C LYS A 171 -0.76 -16.04 -14.13
N THR A 172 -0.32 -17.24 -14.47
CA THR A 172 0.03 -17.61 -15.85
C THR A 172 -1.21 -17.46 -16.72
N GLU A 173 -1.07 -16.79 -17.85
CA GLU A 173 -2.17 -16.72 -18.83
C GLU A 173 -2.43 -18.12 -19.37
N GLN A 174 -3.69 -18.54 -19.32
CA GLN A 174 -4.09 -19.75 -20.01
C GLN A 174 -3.95 -19.51 -21.51
N GLN A 175 -3.48 -20.53 -22.23
CA GLN A 175 -3.37 -20.46 -23.69
C GLN A 175 -4.72 -20.08 -24.28
N ARG A 176 -4.70 -19.16 -25.26
CA ARG A 176 -5.89 -18.73 -25.97
C ARG A 176 -6.48 -19.94 -26.66
N ILE A 177 -7.69 -20.33 -26.26
CA ILE A 177 -8.45 -21.35 -26.97
C ILE A 177 -8.97 -20.67 -28.23
N GLU A 178 -8.50 -21.11 -29.40
CA GLU A 178 -9.11 -20.70 -30.66
C GLU A 178 -10.51 -21.31 -30.72
N SER A 179 -11.50 -20.44 -30.85
CA SER A 179 -12.91 -20.81 -30.89
C SER A 179 -13.55 -20.20 -32.13
N THR A 180 -14.40 -20.97 -32.79
CA THR A 180 -15.24 -20.50 -33.90
C THR A 180 -16.47 -19.73 -33.41
N TYR A 181 -16.73 -19.71 -32.10
CA TYR A 181 -17.85 -18.99 -31.50
C TYR A 181 -17.53 -17.51 -31.29
N VAL A 182 -18.49 -16.66 -31.62
CA VAL A 182 -18.40 -15.21 -31.43
C VAL A 182 -19.24 -14.82 -30.21
N ALA A 183 -18.61 -14.15 -29.23
CA ALA A 183 -19.29 -13.56 -28.09
C ALA A 183 -19.43 -12.04 -28.28
N GLY A 184 -20.65 -11.53 -28.12
CA GLY A 184 -20.91 -10.10 -28.01
C GLY A 184 -20.90 -9.67 -26.54
N ILE A 185 -20.19 -8.59 -26.23
CA ILE A 185 -20.26 -7.92 -24.93
C ILE A 185 -21.06 -6.64 -25.15
N ASP A 186 -22.27 -6.59 -24.59
CA ASP A 186 -23.06 -5.37 -24.55
C ASP A 186 -22.78 -4.64 -23.23
N LEU A 187 -22.32 -3.40 -23.34
CA LEU A 187 -22.15 -2.49 -22.21
C LEU A 187 -23.39 -1.60 -22.20
N GLY A 188 -24.50 -2.15 -21.69
CA GLY A 188 -25.78 -1.45 -21.63
C GLY A 188 -25.74 -0.09 -20.95
#